data_AF-A0A256FDK4-F1
#
_entry.id   AF-A0A256FDK4-F1
#
_cell.length_a   1.000
_cell.length_b   1.000
_cell.length_c   1.000
_cell.angle_alpha   90.00
_cell.angle_beta   90.00
_cell.angle_gamma   90.00
#
_symmetry.space_group_name_H-M   'P 1'
#
loop_
_entity.id
_entity.type
_entity.pdbx_description
1 polymer ?
#
loop_
_entity_poly.entity_id
_entity_poly.type
_entity_poly.pdbx_seq_one_letter_code
_entity_poly.pdbx_strand_id
1 'polypeptide(L)'
;MRPTVRVKGSTRSATHSPSSFLLVKRGRRALRERRCIVSYTPLPPRPSLELLRKRAKRRLTDLRAASPEARLFDAQLQLAREHGFSSWRALKEQIDRVRREGRFRADGSPAHLPDETVINGWPDFTSERPLKVLVSGCLTGLPVGVEGKPYGEYPPIVRFLARPEVDAVTFCPEHFAFGTPRDCPDIHGGDGYDVLDGRARVLSEAGQDWTDAMVEAARQMLRIAQAHQARLALLQDISAACGSQVIYRGARKAGAPHQVGAGVCAALLIRNGIAVISQRDFKSFDLILRKLDPARSPRPDLRDHHQNDWYRTFFGGDG
;
A
#
# COMPACT_ATOMS: atom_id res chain seq x y z
N MET A 1 38.81 -61.27 -34.41
CA MET A 1 39.65 -62.25 -33.68
C MET A 1 39.07 -62.49 -32.28
N ARG A 2 39.57 -63.48 -31.52
CA ARG A 2 39.08 -63.88 -30.17
C ARG A 2 39.75 -63.08 -29.01
N PRO A 3 39.32 -63.22 -27.73
CA PRO A 3 39.46 -62.16 -26.70
C PRO A 3 40.20 -62.51 -25.38
N THR A 4 40.48 -61.49 -24.55
CA THR A 4 40.64 -61.50 -23.05
C THR A 4 40.52 -60.05 -22.53
N VAL A 5 39.86 -59.60 -21.45
CA VAL A 5 39.06 -60.13 -20.30
C VAL A 5 39.75 -60.21 -18.91
N ARG A 6 39.34 -59.30 -17.98
CA ARG A 6 39.65 -59.20 -16.51
C ARG A 6 41.14 -58.91 -16.16
N VAL A 7 41.54 -58.50 -14.95
CA VAL A 7 41.01 -58.56 -13.56
C VAL A 7 41.24 -57.20 -12.84
N LYS A 8 40.21 -56.49 -12.34
CA LYS A 8 39.73 -56.40 -10.92
C LYS A 8 40.81 -56.05 -9.86
N GLY A 9 40.69 -54.89 -9.19
CA GLY A 9 41.50 -54.51 -8.02
C GLY A 9 40.92 -53.31 -7.27
N SER A 10 40.90 -53.34 -5.93
CA SER A 10 40.42 -52.25 -5.07
C SER A 10 41.15 -52.27 -3.74
N THR A 11 41.62 -51.11 -3.28
CA THR A 11 42.27 -50.92 -1.98
C THR A 11 41.95 -49.55 -1.38
N ARG A 12 41.45 -49.55 -0.14
CA ARG A 12 41.47 -48.38 0.76
C ARG A 12 42.87 -48.23 1.38
N SER A 13 43.23 -47.04 1.86
CA SER A 13 44.04 -46.91 3.08
C SER A 13 43.84 -45.54 3.74
N ALA A 14 43.92 -45.49 5.08
CA ALA A 14 43.91 -44.26 5.87
C ALA A 14 44.49 -44.52 7.28
N THR A 15 45.64 -43.92 7.60
CA THR A 15 46.36 -43.89 8.90
C THR A 15 47.65 -43.06 8.70
N HIS A 16 48.27 -42.38 9.67
CA HIS A 16 47.82 -41.79 10.94
C HIS A 16 48.93 -40.81 11.44
N SER A 17 48.74 -40.22 12.63
CA SER A 17 49.64 -39.30 13.35
C SER A 17 51.09 -39.78 13.53
N PRO A 18 52.02 -38.86 13.89
CA PRO A 18 52.58 -39.00 15.24
C PRO A 18 52.45 -37.75 16.15
N SER A 19 52.55 -38.01 17.45
CA SER A 19 52.72 -37.03 18.54
C SER A 19 54.21 -36.59 18.61
N SER A 20 54.72 -35.72 19.49
CA SER A 20 54.22 -35.04 20.69
C SER A 20 55.13 -33.83 20.98
N PHE A 21 54.64 -32.78 21.64
CA PHE A 21 55.42 -32.06 22.67
C PHE A 21 54.49 -31.29 23.62
N LEU A 22 54.74 -31.37 24.93
CA LEU A 22 53.97 -30.69 25.98
C LEU A 22 54.75 -29.51 26.57
N LEU A 23 54.08 -28.40 26.85
CA LEU A 23 54.47 -27.56 28.00
C LEU A 23 53.28 -26.93 28.76
N VAL A 24 53.17 -27.40 30.00
CA VAL A 24 52.35 -27.01 31.16
C VAL A 24 51.67 -25.62 31.19
N LYS A 25 50.33 -25.68 31.35
CA LYS A 25 49.42 -24.83 32.16
C LYS A 25 49.89 -23.43 32.61
N ARG A 26 49.04 -22.42 32.36
CA ARG A 26 48.54 -21.51 33.42
C ARG A 26 47.11 -21.04 33.09
N GLY A 27 46.19 -21.18 34.05
CA GLY A 27 44.77 -20.92 33.83
C GLY A 27 44.35 -19.48 34.11
N ARG A 28 43.39 -18.96 33.33
CA ARG A 28 42.55 -17.81 33.69
C ARG A 28 41.09 -18.20 33.47
N ARG A 29 40.19 -17.82 34.39
CA ARG A 29 38.76 -18.07 34.26
C ARG A 29 38.22 -17.31 33.04
N ALA A 30 37.74 -18.03 32.03
CA ALA A 30 36.92 -17.40 31.00
C ALA A 30 35.59 -16.98 31.64
N LEU A 31 35.32 -15.67 31.71
CA LEU A 31 33.97 -15.19 31.98
C LEU A 31 33.10 -15.65 30.82
N ARG A 32 32.18 -16.60 31.07
CA ARG A 32 31.22 -17.05 30.07
C ARG A 32 30.16 -15.97 29.92
N GLU A 33 30.46 -14.95 29.11
CA GLU A 33 29.50 -13.94 28.70
C GLU A 33 28.26 -14.64 28.13
N ARG A 34 27.16 -14.57 28.87
CA ARG A 34 25.86 -14.97 28.36
C ARG A 34 25.42 -13.86 27.42
N ARG A 35 25.81 -13.95 26.14
CA ARG A 35 25.14 -13.24 25.04
C ARG A 35 23.69 -13.72 25.02
N CYS A 36 22.83 -13.04 25.79
CA CYS A 36 21.40 -13.19 25.71
C CYS A 36 20.98 -12.78 24.29
N ILE A 37 20.62 -13.76 23.48
CA ILE A 37 20.03 -13.52 22.15
C ILE A 37 18.66 -12.91 22.42
N VAL A 38 18.56 -11.58 22.37
CA VAL A 38 17.29 -10.87 22.53
C VAL A 38 16.45 -11.12 21.28
N SER A 39 15.60 -12.15 21.35
CA SER A 39 14.68 -12.52 20.28
C SER A 39 13.60 -11.45 20.13
N TYR A 40 13.81 -10.53 19.19
CA TYR A 40 12.78 -9.59 18.77
C TYR A 40 11.81 -10.26 17.78
N THR A 41 10.54 -9.87 17.84
CA THR A 41 9.55 -10.24 16.83
C THR A 41 9.74 -9.32 15.61
N PRO A 42 10.07 -9.81 14.41
CA PRO A 42 10.18 -8.95 13.23
C PRO A 42 8.85 -8.25 12.93
N LEU A 43 8.90 -7.07 12.29
CA LEU A 43 7.68 -6.42 11.81
C LEU A 43 7.08 -7.23 10.65
N PRO A 44 5.74 -7.30 10.54
CA PRO A 44 5.10 -7.93 9.39
C PRO A 44 5.40 -7.13 8.10
N PRO A 45 5.41 -7.75 6.91
CA PRO A 45 5.81 -7.09 5.65
C PRO A 45 5.03 -5.81 5.29
N ARG A 46 3.81 -5.65 5.81
CA ARG A 46 3.00 -4.41 5.70
C ARG A 46 2.61 -3.93 7.11
N PRO A 47 3.46 -3.15 7.80
CA PRO A 47 3.20 -2.76 9.18
C PRO A 47 2.12 -1.66 9.27
N SER A 48 1.08 -1.92 10.07
CA SER A 48 0.02 -0.96 10.36
C SER A 48 0.24 -0.25 11.69
N LEU A 49 0.55 1.06 11.61
CA LEU A 49 0.66 1.92 12.78
C LEU A 49 -0.65 2.01 13.57
N GLU A 50 -1.81 1.87 12.91
CA GLU A 50 -3.11 1.83 13.58
C GLU A 50 -3.28 0.56 14.43
N LEU A 51 -2.96 -0.61 13.88
CA LEU A 51 -3.01 -1.87 14.64
C LEU A 51 -2.03 -1.85 15.82
N LEU A 52 -0.84 -1.25 15.65
CA LEU A 52 0.11 -1.08 16.75
C LEU A 52 -0.38 -0.06 17.79
N ARG A 53 -1.02 1.05 17.39
CA ARG A 53 -1.71 1.98 18.32
C ARG A 53 -2.82 1.25 19.10
N LYS A 54 -3.60 0.38 18.44
CA LYS A 54 -4.66 -0.44 19.05
C LYS A 54 -4.10 -1.52 20.01
N ARG A 55 -2.98 -2.16 19.64
CA ARG A 55 -2.23 -3.12 20.47
C ARG A 55 -1.64 -2.44 21.71
N ALA A 56 -1.08 -1.24 21.56
CA ALA A 56 -0.58 -0.44 22.69
C ALA A 56 -1.72 0.01 23.64
N LYS A 57 -2.90 0.38 23.11
CA LYS A 57 -4.08 0.68 23.96
C LYS A 57 -4.54 -0.55 24.76
N ARG A 58 -4.53 -1.76 24.17
CA ARG A 58 -4.83 -3.01 24.90
C ARG A 58 -3.76 -3.31 25.97
N ARG A 59 -2.48 -3.26 25.60
CA ARG A 59 -1.35 -3.44 26.54
C ARG A 59 -1.39 -2.45 27.70
N LEU A 60 -1.89 -1.24 27.51
CA LEU A 60 -2.08 -0.28 28.60
C LEU A 60 -3.11 -0.77 29.64
N THR A 61 -4.20 -1.40 29.21
CA THR A 61 -5.17 -2.04 30.12
C THR A 61 -4.50 -3.16 30.91
N ASP A 62 -3.75 -4.04 30.23
CA ASP A 62 -3.02 -5.15 30.86
C ASP A 62 -2.01 -4.65 31.90
N LEU A 63 -1.25 -3.59 31.57
CA LEU A 63 -0.26 -3.00 32.48
C LEU A 63 -0.91 -2.33 33.70
N ARG A 64 -2.08 -1.71 33.55
CA ARG A 64 -2.80 -1.06 34.64
C ARG A 64 -3.37 -2.03 35.69
N ALA A 65 -3.58 -3.29 35.32
CA ALA A 65 -3.93 -4.35 36.27
C ALA A 65 -2.76 -4.70 37.24
N ALA A 66 -1.51 -4.43 36.84
CA ALA A 66 -0.31 -4.68 37.66
C ALA A 66 0.31 -3.38 38.23
N SER A 67 0.11 -2.24 37.57
CA SER A 67 0.62 -0.92 37.98
C SER A 67 -0.35 0.18 37.53
N PRO A 68 -1.24 0.67 38.40
CA PRO A 68 -2.28 1.64 38.02
C PRO A 68 -1.75 2.93 37.37
N GLU A 69 -0.55 3.37 37.78
CA GLU A 69 0.15 4.55 37.24
C GLU A 69 0.63 4.41 35.79
N ALA A 70 0.58 3.19 35.21
CA ALA A 70 1.07 2.94 33.85
C ALA A 70 0.41 3.87 32.81
N ARG A 71 1.24 4.41 31.91
CA ARG A 71 0.88 5.40 30.90
C ARG A 71 0.98 4.78 29.50
N LEU A 72 0.29 5.40 28.53
CA LEU A 72 0.30 4.91 27.15
C LEU A 72 1.73 4.86 26.56
N PHE A 73 2.63 5.72 27.04
CA PHE A 73 4.05 5.71 26.68
C PHE A 73 4.74 4.39 27.04
N ASP A 74 4.45 3.81 28.21
CA ASP A 74 5.09 2.58 28.70
C ASP A 74 4.65 1.37 27.86
N ALA A 75 3.36 1.29 27.55
CA ALA A 75 2.80 0.29 26.63
C ALA A 75 3.39 0.41 25.22
N GLN A 76 3.58 1.64 24.74
CA GLN A 76 4.22 1.93 23.45
C GLN A 76 5.72 1.60 23.44
N LEU A 77 6.43 1.82 24.55
CA LEU A 77 7.85 1.52 24.70
C LEU A 77 8.11 0.01 24.79
N GLN A 78 7.27 -0.74 25.52
CA GLN A 78 7.32 -2.21 25.50
C GLN A 78 7.08 -2.75 24.10
N LEU A 79 6.04 -2.27 23.41
CA LEU A 79 5.70 -2.69 22.05
C LEU A 79 6.82 -2.34 21.04
N ALA A 80 7.53 -1.23 21.23
CA ALA A 80 8.70 -0.89 20.44
C ALA A 80 9.85 -1.89 20.66
N ARG A 81 10.14 -2.21 21.93
CA ARG A 81 11.21 -3.14 22.33
C ARG A 81 10.94 -4.58 21.89
N GLU A 82 9.68 -5.04 21.90
CA GLU A 82 9.28 -6.34 21.32
C GLU A 82 9.69 -6.48 19.85
N HIS A 83 9.68 -5.37 19.10
CA HIS A 83 10.08 -5.32 17.69
C HIS A 83 11.54 -4.88 17.47
N GLY A 84 12.35 -4.79 18.54
CA GLY A 84 13.78 -4.42 18.48
C GLY A 84 14.09 -2.92 18.47
N PHE A 85 13.10 -2.04 18.64
CA PHE A 85 13.29 -0.59 18.59
C PHE A 85 13.52 0.02 19.97
N SER A 86 14.47 0.97 20.05
CA SER A 86 14.81 1.69 21.28
C SER A 86 13.65 2.55 21.82
N SER A 87 12.76 3.02 20.93
CA SER A 87 11.61 3.86 21.27
C SER A 87 10.46 3.68 20.29
N TRP A 88 9.26 4.08 20.72
CA TRP A 88 8.06 4.16 19.87
C TRP A 88 8.23 5.15 18.70
N ARG A 89 9.10 6.16 18.86
CA ARG A 89 9.46 7.09 17.78
C ARG A 89 10.27 6.36 16.68
N ALA A 90 11.31 5.62 17.05
CA ALA A 90 12.11 4.85 16.09
C ALA A 90 11.29 3.77 15.37
N LEU A 91 10.36 3.10 16.06
CA LEU A 91 9.41 2.17 15.44
C LEU A 91 8.49 2.88 14.42
N LYS A 92 7.92 4.05 14.77
CA LYS A 92 7.14 4.87 13.82
C LYS A 92 7.96 5.28 12.59
N GLU A 93 9.16 5.81 12.81
CA GLU A 93 10.05 6.28 11.73
C GLU A 93 10.43 5.15 10.77
N GLN A 94 10.68 3.93 11.28
CA GLN A 94 10.89 2.75 10.43
C GLN A 94 9.62 2.34 9.67
N ILE A 95 8.44 2.40 10.29
CA ILE A 95 7.16 2.09 9.63
C ILE A 95 6.86 3.11 8.54
N ASP A 96 7.04 4.39 8.82
CA ASP A 96 6.85 5.48 7.85
C ASP A 96 7.93 5.47 6.75
N ARG A 97 9.11 4.89 7.00
CA ARG A 97 10.12 4.60 5.96
C ARG A 97 9.66 3.47 5.03
N VAL A 98 9.38 2.27 5.58
CA VAL A 98 8.91 1.11 4.80
C VAL A 98 7.64 1.43 4.00
N ARG A 99 6.72 2.24 4.57
CA ARG A 99 5.51 2.71 3.90
C ARG A 99 5.72 3.78 2.84
N ARG A 100 6.88 4.45 2.79
CA ARG A 100 7.24 5.40 1.72
C ARG A 100 8.02 4.70 0.61
N GLU A 101 8.98 3.86 0.99
CA GLU A 101 9.70 2.95 0.07
C GLU A 101 8.70 2.08 -0.70
N GLY A 102 7.73 1.46 -0.02
CA GLY A 102 6.70 0.63 -0.65
C GLY A 102 5.58 1.35 -1.43
N ARG A 103 5.71 2.66 -1.73
CA ARG A 103 4.74 3.38 -2.59
C ARG A 103 5.06 3.26 -4.08
N PHE A 104 6.32 3.02 -4.42
CA PHE A 104 6.82 2.94 -5.79
C PHE A 104 7.64 1.66 -5.96
N ARG A 105 7.65 1.10 -7.17
CA ARG A 105 8.58 0.04 -7.56
C ARG A 105 9.96 0.65 -7.85
N ALA A 106 10.97 -0.22 -8.04
CA ALA A 106 12.33 0.19 -8.39
C ALA A 106 12.45 0.90 -9.76
N ASP A 107 11.44 0.79 -10.64
CA ASP A 107 11.33 1.50 -11.91
C ASP A 107 10.63 2.88 -11.78
N GLY A 108 10.29 3.30 -10.57
CA GLY A 108 9.53 4.53 -10.28
C GLY A 108 8.02 4.42 -10.50
N SER A 109 7.49 3.30 -10.99
CA SER A 109 6.04 3.13 -11.16
C SER A 109 5.32 3.03 -9.81
N PRO A 110 4.11 3.60 -9.63
CA PRO A 110 3.36 3.48 -8.41
C PRO A 110 2.98 2.01 -8.11
N ALA A 111 3.36 1.53 -6.93
CA ALA A 111 3.21 0.13 -6.52
C ALA A 111 1.76 -0.31 -6.27
N HIS A 112 0.79 0.61 -6.41
CA HIS A 112 -0.64 0.33 -6.31
C HIS A 112 -1.31 0.01 -7.65
N LEU A 113 -0.70 0.42 -8.77
CA LEU A 113 -1.15 0.04 -10.11
C LEU A 113 -0.88 -1.46 -10.30
N PRO A 114 -1.85 -2.27 -10.74
CA PRO A 114 -1.65 -3.69 -10.96
C PRO A 114 -0.81 -3.90 -12.24
N ASP A 115 0.39 -4.45 -12.09
CA ASP A 115 1.25 -4.81 -13.23
C ASP A 115 0.82 -6.14 -13.88
N GLU A 116 1.43 -6.48 -15.02
CA GLU A 116 1.11 -7.69 -15.79
C GLU A 116 1.33 -8.99 -14.99
N THR A 117 2.24 -9.02 -14.01
CA THR A 117 2.41 -10.18 -13.12
C THR A 117 1.24 -10.29 -12.14
N VAL A 118 0.82 -9.16 -11.56
CA VAL A 118 -0.36 -9.09 -10.67
C VAL A 118 -1.63 -9.50 -11.41
N ILE A 119 -1.85 -9.00 -12.62
CA ILE A 119 -3.05 -9.25 -13.43
C ILE A 119 -3.09 -10.69 -13.95
N ASN A 120 -1.96 -11.24 -14.41
CA ASN A 120 -1.91 -12.64 -14.84
C ASN A 120 -2.10 -13.61 -13.66
N GLY A 121 -1.73 -13.21 -12.44
CA GLY A 121 -2.01 -13.94 -11.19
C GLY A 121 -3.46 -13.85 -10.70
N TRP A 122 -4.34 -13.09 -11.37
CA TRP A 122 -5.77 -13.10 -11.05
C TRP A 122 -6.47 -14.33 -11.66
N PRO A 123 -7.55 -14.84 -11.05
CA PRO A 123 -8.40 -15.82 -11.72
C PRO A 123 -8.97 -15.24 -13.02
N ASP A 124 -9.38 -16.12 -13.93
CA ASP A 124 -10.22 -15.71 -15.07
C ASP A 124 -11.63 -15.36 -14.57
N PHE A 125 -12.28 -14.43 -15.26
CA PHE A 125 -13.56 -13.84 -14.87
C PHE A 125 -14.64 -14.21 -15.89
N THR A 126 -15.84 -14.47 -15.39
CA THR A 126 -17.04 -14.82 -16.18
C THR A 126 -18.28 -14.16 -15.57
N SER A 127 -19.45 -14.30 -16.19
CA SER A 127 -20.74 -13.85 -15.63
C SER A 127 -21.05 -14.44 -14.24
N GLU A 128 -20.61 -15.67 -13.98
CA GLU A 128 -20.83 -16.38 -12.71
C GLU A 128 -19.75 -16.05 -11.68
N ARG A 129 -18.60 -15.54 -12.13
CA ARG A 129 -17.43 -15.18 -11.32
C ARG A 129 -16.83 -13.85 -11.80
N PRO A 130 -17.56 -12.73 -11.70
CA PRO A 130 -17.13 -11.46 -12.27
C PRO A 130 -15.97 -10.82 -11.50
N LEU A 131 -15.21 -9.96 -12.19
CA LEU A 131 -14.27 -9.04 -11.58
C LEU A 131 -15.04 -8.04 -10.73
N LYS A 132 -14.95 -8.19 -9.41
CA LYS A 132 -15.50 -7.25 -8.42
C LYS A 132 -14.71 -5.94 -8.41
N VAL A 133 -15.34 -4.85 -8.83
CA VAL A 133 -14.77 -3.50 -8.91
C VAL A 133 -15.46 -2.55 -7.92
N LEU A 134 -14.70 -1.62 -7.35
CA LEU A 134 -15.21 -0.41 -6.69
C LEU A 134 -14.98 0.80 -7.61
N VAL A 135 -15.97 1.66 -7.82
CA VAL A 135 -15.84 2.81 -8.72
C VAL A 135 -16.19 4.12 -8.02
N SER A 136 -15.40 5.19 -8.26
CA SER A 136 -15.80 6.56 -7.93
C SER A 136 -17.09 6.92 -8.68
N GLY A 137 -18.19 7.19 -7.97
CA GLY A 137 -19.51 7.38 -8.60
C GLY A 137 -19.59 8.50 -9.66
N CYS A 138 -18.71 9.51 -9.57
CA CYS A 138 -18.60 10.56 -10.59
C CYS A 138 -18.03 10.09 -11.95
N LEU A 139 -17.39 8.91 -12.01
CA LEU A 139 -16.97 8.25 -13.26
C LEU A 139 -18.13 7.48 -13.93
N THR A 140 -19.20 7.18 -13.19
CA THR A 140 -20.36 6.39 -13.65
C THR A 140 -21.55 7.27 -13.99
N GLY A 141 -21.33 8.56 -14.29
CA GLY A 141 -22.37 9.53 -14.64
C GLY A 141 -23.24 10.02 -13.48
N LEU A 142 -23.02 9.57 -12.24
CA LEU A 142 -23.84 10.00 -11.11
C LEU A 142 -23.63 11.49 -10.79
N PRO A 143 -24.69 12.24 -10.41
CA PRO A 143 -24.65 13.67 -10.10
C PRO A 143 -24.04 13.96 -8.71
N VAL A 144 -22.83 13.45 -8.45
CA VAL A 144 -22.17 13.44 -7.13
C VAL A 144 -20.89 14.29 -7.07
N GLY A 145 -20.57 15.03 -8.14
CA GLY A 145 -19.52 16.05 -8.11
C GLY A 145 -19.90 17.26 -7.25
N VAL A 146 -18.97 18.21 -7.14
CA VAL A 146 -19.07 19.46 -6.36
C VAL A 146 -20.36 20.25 -6.63
N GLU A 147 -20.75 20.42 -7.91
CA GLU A 147 -21.98 21.11 -8.31
C GLU A 147 -23.17 20.17 -8.60
N GLY A 148 -23.09 18.89 -8.22
CA GLY A 148 -24.10 17.89 -8.61
C GLY A 148 -24.07 17.49 -10.08
N LYS A 149 -22.91 17.65 -10.73
CA LYS A 149 -22.65 17.21 -12.11
C LYS A 149 -21.63 16.05 -12.09
N PRO A 150 -21.65 15.11 -13.06
CA PRO A 150 -20.54 14.18 -13.26
C PRO A 150 -19.29 14.92 -13.76
N TYR A 151 -18.10 14.35 -13.57
CA TYR A 151 -16.84 14.96 -14.01
C TYR A 151 -16.51 14.65 -15.48
N GLY A 152 -17.47 14.91 -16.36
CA GLY A 152 -17.44 14.50 -17.76
C GLY A 152 -17.86 13.04 -17.96
N GLU A 153 -17.86 12.62 -19.22
CA GLU A 153 -18.18 11.24 -19.62
C GLU A 153 -16.91 10.42 -19.83
N TYR A 154 -16.94 9.15 -19.41
CA TYR A 154 -15.87 8.20 -19.64
C TYR A 154 -16.38 6.95 -20.37
N PRO A 155 -16.71 7.02 -21.68
CA PRO A 155 -17.26 5.89 -22.43
C PRO A 155 -16.45 4.58 -22.36
N PRO A 156 -15.10 4.56 -22.29
CA PRO A 156 -14.34 3.34 -22.04
C PRO A 156 -14.64 2.69 -20.68
N ILE A 157 -14.86 3.50 -19.63
CA ILE A 157 -15.23 3.03 -18.29
C ILE A 157 -16.67 2.52 -18.30
N VAL A 158 -17.62 3.27 -18.86
CA VAL A 158 -19.03 2.85 -18.96
C VAL A 158 -19.16 1.51 -19.71
N ARG A 159 -18.44 1.33 -20.83
CA ARG A 159 -18.41 0.04 -21.56
C ARG A 159 -17.74 -1.09 -20.77
N PHE A 160 -16.73 -0.80 -19.95
CA PHE A 160 -16.10 -1.79 -19.08
C PHE A 160 -17.03 -2.24 -17.94
N LEU A 161 -17.78 -1.31 -17.33
CA LEU A 161 -18.73 -1.62 -16.26
C LEU A 161 -20.02 -2.28 -16.77
N ALA A 162 -20.32 -2.17 -18.06
CA ALA A 162 -21.43 -2.86 -18.73
C ALA A 162 -21.06 -4.27 -19.23
N ARG A 163 -19.85 -4.77 -18.96
CA ARG A 163 -19.43 -6.13 -19.31
C ARG A 163 -20.02 -7.18 -18.36
N PRO A 164 -20.46 -8.35 -18.84
CA PRO A 164 -20.98 -9.40 -17.97
C PRO A 164 -19.92 -10.00 -17.03
N GLU A 165 -18.63 -9.94 -17.38
CA GLU A 165 -17.53 -10.42 -16.53
C GLU A 165 -17.08 -9.37 -15.49
N VAL A 166 -17.81 -8.26 -15.35
CA VAL A 166 -17.53 -7.17 -14.40
C VAL A 166 -18.76 -6.95 -13.53
N ASP A 167 -18.55 -6.84 -12.22
CA ASP A 167 -19.58 -6.46 -11.26
C ASP A 167 -19.02 -5.32 -10.40
N ALA A 168 -19.84 -4.29 -10.18
CA ALA A 168 -19.34 -2.97 -9.84
C ALA A 168 -20.20 -2.30 -8.76
N VAL A 169 -19.58 -1.99 -7.62
CA VAL A 169 -20.18 -1.13 -6.59
C VAL A 169 -19.67 0.29 -6.73
N THR A 170 -20.58 1.27 -6.74
CA THR A 170 -20.23 2.69 -6.84
C THR A 170 -20.21 3.35 -5.46
N PHE A 171 -19.29 4.29 -5.26
CA PHE A 171 -19.27 5.12 -4.05
C PHE A 171 -18.68 6.51 -4.34
N CYS A 172 -19.17 7.53 -3.65
CA CYS A 172 -18.57 8.86 -3.67
C CYS A 172 -18.30 9.30 -2.21
N PRO A 173 -17.05 9.26 -1.74
CA PRO A 173 -16.72 9.55 -0.34
C PRO A 173 -17.03 11.01 0.05
N GLU A 174 -16.77 11.95 -0.86
CA GLU A 174 -17.04 13.38 -0.63
C GLU A 174 -18.55 13.65 -0.51
N HIS A 175 -19.38 13.01 -1.34
CA HIS A 175 -20.83 13.10 -1.25
C HIS A 175 -21.37 12.44 0.03
N PHE A 176 -20.80 11.30 0.44
CA PHE A 176 -21.16 10.64 1.70
C PHE A 176 -20.83 11.50 2.94
N ALA A 177 -19.73 12.26 2.92
CA ALA A 177 -19.32 13.10 4.05
C ALA A 177 -19.98 14.49 4.07
N PHE A 178 -20.18 15.12 2.91
CA PHE A 178 -20.53 16.54 2.81
C PHE A 178 -21.76 16.82 1.92
N GLY A 179 -22.36 15.78 1.32
CA GLY A 179 -23.49 15.92 0.41
C GLY A 179 -23.10 16.51 -0.96
N THR A 180 -24.11 17.06 -1.62
CA THR A 180 -24.02 17.73 -2.93
C THR A 180 -25.14 18.78 -3.01
N PRO A 181 -24.86 20.04 -3.43
CA PRO A 181 -23.53 20.60 -3.70
C PRO A 181 -22.67 20.77 -2.43
N ARG A 182 -21.37 21.03 -2.60
CA ARG A 182 -20.37 21.17 -1.52
C ARG A 182 -19.11 21.90 -2.01
N ASP A 183 -18.27 22.41 -1.11
CA ASP A 183 -16.90 22.86 -1.43
C ASP A 183 -16.03 21.73 -2.01
N CYS A 184 -14.96 22.07 -2.73
CA CYS A 184 -13.86 21.15 -3.02
C CYS A 184 -12.99 20.93 -1.76
N PRO A 185 -12.86 19.70 -1.23
CA PRO A 185 -11.84 19.40 -0.23
C PRO A 185 -10.43 19.35 -0.86
N ASP A 186 -9.43 19.86 -0.16
CA ASP A 186 -8.00 19.71 -0.49
C ASP A 186 -7.15 19.26 0.71
N ILE A 187 -6.01 18.62 0.45
CA ILE A 187 -5.11 18.13 1.50
C ILE A 187 -4.01 19.15 1.79
N HIS A 188 -3.85 19.50 3.07
CA HIS A 188 -2.84 20.43 3.57
C HIS A 188 -1.83 19.71 4.46
N GLY A 189 -0.53 19.91 4.20
CA GLY A 189 0.57 19.39 5.03
C GLY A 189 1.06 17.98 4.70
N GLY A 190 0.62 17.37 3.60
CA GLY A 190 1.04 16.03 3.17
C GLY A 190 0.11 15.46 2.11
N ASP A 191 -0.10 14.14 2.15
CA ASP A 191 -1.10 13.43 1.33
C ASP A 191 -2.10 12.61 2.17
N GLY A 192 -2.92 11.79 1.52
CA GLY A 192 -3.91 10.94 2.17
C GLY A 192 -3.31 9.88 3.11
N TYR A 193 -2.07 9.44 2.91
CA TYR A 193 -1.39 8.58 3.88
C TYR A 193 -1.02 9.36 5.14
N ASP A 194 -0.62 10.63 4.99
CA ASP A 194 -0.33 11.52 6.11
C ASP A 194 -1.59 11.91 6.88
N VAL A 195 -2.72 12.13 6.18
CA VAL A 195 -4.04 12.30 6.82
C VAL A 195 -4.38 11.08 7.67
N LEU A 196 -4.32 9.87 7.10
CA LEU A 196 -4.64 8.61 7.81
C LEU A 196 -3.70 8.30 8.99
N ASP A 197 -2.49 8.85 9.01
CA ASP A 197 -1.57 8.70 10.14
C ASP A 197 -1.67 9.83 11.18
N GLY A 198 -2.38 10.93 10.87
CA GLY A 198 -2.55 12.10 11.73
C GLY A 198 -1.44 13.15 11.63
N ARG A 199 -0.88 13.34 10.41
CA ARG A 199 0.19 14.30 10.07
C ARG A 199 -0.27 15.43 9.14
N ALA A 200 -1.29 15.19 8.31
CA ALA A 200 -1.88 16.16 7.38
C ALA A 200 -3.39 16.35 7.66
N ARG A 201 -3.99 17.40 7.08
CA ARG A 201 -5.42 17.73 7.22
C ARG A 201 -6.12 17.78 5.87
N VAL A 202 -7.45 17.63 5.89
CA VAL A 202 -8.33 17.91 4.75
C VAL A 202 -9.11 19.17 5.09
N LEU A 203 -9.00 20.22 4.28
CA LEU A 203 -9.71 21.48 4.49
C LEU A 203 -10.72 21.74 3.37
N SER A 204 -11.81 22.43 3.69
CA SER A 204 -12.72 23.02 2.70
C SER A 204 -12.11 24.29 2.07
N GLU A 205 -12.76 24.84 1.04
CA GLU A 205 -12.33 26.09 0.41
C GLU A 205 -12.36 27.28 1.37
N ALA A 206 -13.32 27.30 2.30
CA ALA A 206 -13.40 28.25 3.41
C ALA A 206 -12.41 27.97 4.57
N GLY A 207 -11.54 26.96 4.43
CA GLY A 207 -10.55 26.58 5.44
C GLY A 207 -11.10 25.76 6.61
N GLN A 208 -12.35 25.31 6.55
CA GLN A 208 -12.94 24.47 7.61
C GLN A 208 -12.26 23.10 7.64
N ASP A 209 -11.93 22.59 8.83
CA ASP A 209 -11.31 21.27 8.98
C ASP A 209 -12.34 20.15 8.76
N TRP A 210 -12.16 19.42 7.66
CA TRP A 210 -13.01 18.32 7.20
C TRP A 210 -12.33 16.95 7.38
N THR A 211 -11.21 16.90 8.11
CA THR A 211 -10.33 15.72 8.22
C THR A 211 -11.05 14.47 8.72
N ASP A 212 -11.76 14.54 9.86
CA ASP A 212 -12.38 13.36 10.46
C ASP A 212 -13.55 12.80 9.61
N ALA A 213 -14.32 13.68 8.97
CA ALA A 213 -15.40 13.29 8.05
C ALA A 213 -14.85 12.60 6.79
N MET A 214 -13.75 13.12 6.22
CA MET A 214 -13.07 12.47 5.09
C MET A 214 -12.45 11.12 5.49
N VAL A 215 -11.91 11.00 6.71
CA VAL A 215 -11.36 9.74 7.21
C VAL A 215 -12.47 8.70 7.45
N GLU A 216 -13.66 9.10 7.91
CA GLU A 216 -14.79 8.15 7.99
C GLU A 216 -15.35 7.79 6.60
N ALA A 217 -15.38 8.72 5.65
CA ALA A 217 -15.74 8.41 4.27
C ALA A 217 -14.76 7.39 3.64
N ALA A 218 -13.46 7.50 3.93
CA ALA A 218 -12.47 6.50 3.55
C ALA A 218 -12.78 5.13 4.19
N ARG A 219 -13.12 5.09 5.48
CA ARG A 219 -13.51 3.84 6.17
C ARG A 219 -14.80 3.24 5.60
N GLN A 220 -15.80 4.05 5.27
CA GLN A 220 -17.03 3.61 4.61
C GLN A 220 -16.71 3.03 3.22
N MET A 221 -15.86 3.70 2.44
CA MET A 221 -15.42 3.23 1.12
C MET A 221 -14.69 1.88 1.21
N LEU A 222 -13.79 1.72 2.20
CA LEU A 222 -13.12 0.44 2.48
C LEU A 222 -14.12 -0.65 2.91
N ARG A 223 -15.07 -0.34 3.80
CA ARG A 223 -16.10 -1.30 4.26
C ARG A 223 -16.96 -1.79 3.10
N ILE A 224 -17.35 -0.90 2.17
CA ILE A 224 -18.05 -1.26 0.92
C ILE A 224 -17.16 -2.15 0.04
N ALA A 225 -15.89 -1.76 -0.17
CA ALA A 225 -14.94 -2.55 -0.98
C ALA A 225 -14.76 -3.97 -0.45
N GLN A 226 -14.62 -4.12 0.87
CA GLN A 226 -14.44 -5.41 1.54
C GLN A 226 -15.72 -6.26 1.49
N ALA A 227 -16.90 -5.68 1.71
CA ALA A 227 -18.18 -6.38 1.60
C ALA A 227 -18.46 -6.86 0.15
N HIS A 228 -18.09 -6.05 -0.84
CA HIS A 228 -18.18 -6.39 -2.27
C HIS A 228 -17.05 -7.33 -2.75
N GLN A 229 -16.06 -7.63 -1.90
CA GLN A 229 -14.83 -8.37 -2.25
C GLN A 229 -14.07 -7.75 -3.44
N ALA A 230 -14.11 -6.41 -3.55
CA ALA A 230 -13.53 -5.66 -4.65
C ALA A 230 -12.00 -5.88 -4.74
N ARG A 231 -11.55 -6.32 -5.92
CA ARG A 231 -10.14 -6.57 -6.24
C ARG A 231 -9.46 -5.34 -6.85
N LEU A 232 -10.26 -4.55 -7.55
CA LEU A 232 -9.87 -3.34 -8.25
C LEU A 232 -10.71 -2.16 -7.72
N ALA A 233 -10.08 -1.00 -7.56
CA ALA A 233 -10.76 0.28 -7.42
C ALA A 233 -10.38 1.21 -8.58
N LEU A 234 -11.39 1.71 -9.29
CA LEU A 234 -11.27 2.64 -10.41
C LEU A 234 -11.74 4.02 -9.95
N LEU A 235 -10.78 4.93 -9.74
CA LEU A 235 -10.98 6.17 -8.98
C LEU A 235 -10.77 7.43 -9.83
N GLN A 236 -11.42 8.53 -9.44
CA GLN A 236 -11.20 9.85 -10.04
C GLN A 236 -9.90 10.46 -9.48
N ASP A 237 -8.86 10.58 -10.31
CA ASP A 237 -7.58 11.19 -9.92
C ASP A 237 -7.73 12.69 -9.55
N ILE A 238 -6.73 13.28 -8.88
CA ILE A 238 -6.68 14.71 -8.47
C ILE A 238 -7.69 15.10 -7.34
N SER A 239 -8.65 14.25 -6.99
CA SER A 239 -9.51 14.43 -5.81
C SER A 239 -8.72 14.21 -4.50
N ALA A 240 -8.96 15.05 -3.48
CA ALA A 240 -8.43 14.84 -2.13
C ALA A 240 -8.92 13.55 -1.46
N ALA A 241 -10.03 12.96 -1.95
CA ALA A 241 -10.53 11.66 -1.52
C ALA A 241 -10.02 10.52 -2.42
N CYS A 242 -10.20 10.67 -3.74
CA CYS A 242 -10.06 9.58 -4.72
C CYS A 242 -8.75 9.60 -5.54
N GLY A 243 -7.94 10.66 -5.46
CA GLY A 243 -6.64 10.77 -6.13
C GLY A 243 -5.76 9.56 -5.86
N SER A 244 -5.15 8.96 -6.89
CA SER A 244 -4.29 7.77 -6.73
C SER A 244 -2.82 8.09 -6.95
N GLN A 245 -2.53 8.96 -7.92
CA GLN A 245 -1.16 9.37 -8.26
C GLN A 245 -0.92 10.86 -8.04
N VAL A 246 -1.94 11.70 -8.22
CA VAL A 246 -1.83 13.15 -8.10
C VAL A 246 -2.95 13.72 -7.23
N ILE A 247 -2.62 14.72 -6.43
CA ILE A 247 -3.53 15.61 -5.69
C ILE A 247 -2.98 17.05 -5.72
N TYR A 248 -3.73 18.03 -5.22
CA TYR A 248 -3.19 19.37 -4.94
C TYR A 248 -2.39 19.41 -3.63
N ARG A 249 -1.47 20.38 -3.51
CA ARG A 249 -0.72 20.73 -2.29
C ARG A 249 -1.40 21.91 -1.59
N GLY A 250 -2.58 21.65 -1.02
CA GLY A 250 -3.47 22.66 -0.44
C GLY A 250 -4.51 23.20 -1.43
N ALA A 251 -5.20 24.26 -1.04
CA ALA A 251 -6.41 24.77 -1.72
C ALA A 251 -6.22 25.11 -3.21
N ARG A 252 -6.84 24.30 -4.09
CA ARG A 252 -6.76 24.43 -5.55
C ARG A 252 -7.21 25.79 -6.08
N LYS A 253 -8.25 26.38 -5.49
CA LYS A 253 -8.78 27.70 -5.90
C LYS A 253 -7.87 28.87 -5.52
N ALA A 254 -6.89 28.67 -4.64
CA ALA A 254 -5.83 29.63 -4.35
C ALA A 254 -4.58 29.45 -5.25
N GLY A 255 -4.66 28.63 -6.31
CA GLY A 255 -3.55 28.37 -7.22
C GLY A 255 -2.50 27.40 -6.68
N ALA A 256 -2.84 26.58 -5.68
CA ALA A 256 -1.92 25.57 -5.14
C ALA A 256 -1.41 24.62 -6.25
N PRO A 257 -0.11 24.25 -6.26
CA PRO A 257 0.43 23.34 -7.25
C PRO A 257 -0.06 21.91 -7.03
N HIS A 258 0.03 21.08 -8.07
CA HIS A 258 -0.13 19.64 -7.94
C HIS A 258 1.06 19.03 -7.16
N GLN A 259 0.85 17.84 -6.58
CA GLN A 259 1.89 17.02 -5.97
C GLN A 259 1.62 15.54 -6.24
N VAL A 260 2.70 14.75 -6.34
CA VAL A 260 2.60 13.30 -6.35
C VAL A 260 2.11 12.83 -4.98
N GLY A 261 1.00 12.09 -4.95
CA GLY A 261 0.35 11.65 -3.72
C GLY A 261 -1.05 11.11 -3.97
N ALA A 262 -1.57 10.33 -3.02
CA ALA A 262 -2.93 9.81 -3.09
C ALA A 262 -3.87 10.59 -2.14
N GLY A 263 -5.15 10.68 -2.49
CA GLY A 263 -6.23 11.12 -1.61
C GLY A 263 -6.51 10.13 -0.48
N VAL A 264 -7.28 10.56 0.53
CA VAL A 264 -7.48 9.81 1.79
C VAL A 264 -8.11 8.43 1.58
N CYS A 265 -9.06 8.31 0.65
CA CYS A 265 -9.77 7.05 0.40
C CYS A 265 -8.90 6.09 -0.43
N ALA A 266 -8.26 6.58 -1.48
CA ALA A 266 -7.30 5.81 -2.27
C ALA A 266 -6.15 5.29 -1.39
N ALA A 267 -5.54 6.14 -0.58
CA ALA A 267 -4.49 5.76 0.37
C ALA A 267 -4.94 4.66 1.35
N LEU A 268 -6.21 4.66 1.78
CA LEU A 268 -6.74 3.61 2.66
C LEU A 268 -7.01 2.29 1.92
N LEU A 269 -7.52 2.33 0.69
CA LEU A 269 -7.72 1.14 -0.15
C LEU A 269 -6.37 0.46 -0.45
N ILE A 270 -5.34 1.25 -0.82
CA ILE A 270 -3.97 0.77 -1.09
C ILE A 270 -3.35 0.17 0.18
N ARG A 271 -3.51 0.80 1.35
CA ARG A 271 -3.07 0.24 2.65
C ARG A 271 -3.67 -1.13 2.95
N ASN A 272 -4.84 -1.44 2.40
CA ASN A 272 -5.53 -2.73 2.57
C ASN A 272 -5.30 -3.70 1.41
N GLY A 273 -4.43 -3.36 0.45
CA GLY A 273 -4.00 -4.27 -0.63
C GLY A 273 -4.97 -4.39 -1.81
N ILE A 274 -5.94 -3.49 -1.93
CA ILE A 274 -6.80 -3.38 -3.12
C ILE A 274 -5.98 -2.69 -4.23
N ALA A 275 -6.00 -3.23 -5.44
CA ALA A 275 -5.35 -2.59 -6.58
C ALA A 275 -6.13 -1.32 -6.97
N VAL A 276 -5.42 -0.22 -7.21
CA VAL A 276 -6.05 1.06 -7.57
C VAL A 276 -5.55 1.49 -8.93
N ILE A 277 -6.44 2.00 -9.77
CA ILE A 277 -6.15 2.72 -11.01
C ILE A 277 -7.03 3.97 -11.09
N SER A 278 -6.63 4.95 -11.89
CA SER A 278 -7.48 6.09 -12.22
C SER A 278 -8.00 6.05 -13.65
N GLN A 279 -8.90 6.98 -13.97
CA GLN A 279 -9.40 7.26 -15.31
C GLN A 279 -8.31 7.76 -16.29
N ARG A 280 -7.05 7.85 -15.85
CA ARG A 280 -5.88 8.26 -16.63
C ARG A 280 -4.85 7.12 -16.83
N ASP A 281 -5.09 5.95 -16.24
CA ASP A 281 -4.16 4.81 -16.29
C ASP A 281 -4.46 3.87 -17.45
N PHE A 282 -4.25 4.38 -18.67
CA PHE A 282 -4.67 3.70 -19.89
C PHE A 282 -3.93 2.37 -20.13
N LYS A 283 -2.66 2.24 -19.69
CA LYS A 283 -1.87 1.01 -19.89
C LYS A 283 -2.30 -0.07 -18.89
N SER A 284 -2.44 0.27 -17.62
CA SER A 284 -2.93 -0.64 -16.57
C SER A 284 -4.38 -1.07 -16.87
N PHE A 285 -5.22 -0.18 -17.37
CA PHE A 285 -6.58 -0.50 -17.82
C PHE A 285 -6.59 -1.40 -19.08
N ASP A 286 -5.66 -1.21 -20.02
CA ASP A 286 -5.50 -2.08 -21.20
C ASP A 286 -5.18 -3.54 -20.83
N LEU A 287 -4.28 -3.73 -19.85
CA LEU A 287 -3.94 -5.05 -19.31
C LEU A 287 -5.14 -5.73 -18.65
N ILE A 288 -5.96 -4.98 -17.88
CA ILE A 288 -7.18 -5.50 -17.26
C ILE A 288 -8.21 -5.89 -18.34
N LEU A 289 -8.38 -5.06 -19.37
CA LEU A 289 -9.25 -5.39 -20.52
C LEU A 289 -8.78 -6.65 -21.25
N ARG A 290 -7.46 -6.86 -21.39
CA ARG A 290 -6.89 -8.09 -21.99
C ARG A 290 -7.04 -9.34 -21.10
N LYS A 291 -7.21 -9.17 -19.78
CA LYS A 291 -7.54 -10.27 -18.85
C LYS A 291 -9.03 -10.66 -18.87
N LEU A 292 -9.91 -9.75 -19.32
CA LEU A 292 -11.33 -10.03 -19.60
C LEU A 292 -11.58 -10.48 -21.05
N ASP A 293 -10.68 -10.12 -21.97
CA ASP A 293 -10.77 -10.43 -23.40
C ASP A 293 -9.37 -10.76 -23.95
N PRO A 294 -8.94 -12.03 -23.90
CA PRO A 294 -7.63 -12.45 -24.39
C PRO A 294 -7.44 -12.31 -25.91
N ALA A 295 -8.51 -12.12 -26.68
CA ALA A 295 -8.42 -11.87 -28.13
C ALA A 295 -8.07 -10.40 -28.45
N ARG A 296 -8.13 -9.51 -27.44
CA ARG A 296 -7.89 -8.08 -27.61
C ARG A 296 -6.40 -7.77 -27.84
N SER A 297 -6.10 -7.21 -29.01
CA SER A 297 -4.74 -6.85 -29.43
C SER A 297 -4.01 -5.94 -28.42
N PRO A 298 -2.72 -6.19 -28.11
CA PRO A 298 -1.93 -5.33 -27.23
C PRO A 298 -1.80 -3.88 -27.75
N ARG A 299 -1.79 -2.91 -26.83
CA ARG A 299 -1.60 -1.48 -27.13
C ARG A 299 -0.35 -0.90 -26.45
N PRO A 300 0.85 -1.16 -26.99
CA PRO A 300 2.12 -0.73 -26.37
C PRO A 300 2.37 0.79 -26.43
N ASP A 301 1.53 1.52 -27.16
CA ASP A 301 1.49 2.98 -27.22
C ASP A 301 0.90 3.61 -25.94
N LEU A 302 0.04 2.89 -25.20
CA LEU A 302 -0.65 3.43 -24.04
C LEU A 302 0.28 3.68 -22.85
N ARG A 303 -0.10 4.67 -22.03
CA ARG A 303 0.67 5.19 -20.91
C ARG A 303 -0.22 5.30 -19.67
N ASP A 304 0.34 5.02 -18.52
CA ASP A 304 -0.30 5.33 -17.23
C ASP A 304 -0.02 6.79 -16.82
N HIS A 305 -0.72 7.31 -15.80
CA HIS A 305 -0.70 8.75 -15.53
C HIS A 305 0.73 9.27 -15.26
N HIS A 306 1.52 8.56 -14.46
CA HIS A 306 2.92 8.86 -14.17
C HIS A 306 3.87 8.80 -15.39
N GLN A 307 3.39 8.32 -16.55
CA GLN A 307 4.17 8.12 -17.76
C GLN A 307 3.87 9.15 -18.87
N ASN A 308 2.88 10.03 -18.67
CA ASN A 308 2.52 11.05 -19.65
C ASN A 308 3.39 12.31 -19.54
N ASP A 309 3.46 13.06 -20.63
CA ASP A 309 4.44 14.15 -20.78
C ASP A 309 4.15 15.32 -19.83
N TRP A 310 2.88 15.56 -19.50
CA TRP A 310 2.49 16.54 -18.47
C TRP A 310 3.04 16.16 -17.10
N TYR A 311 2.83 14.92 -16.66
CA TYR A 311 3.31 14.45 -15.35
C TYR A 311 4.83 14.48 -15.29
N ARG A 312 5.50 14.01 -16.35
CA ARG A 312 6.96 14.01 -16.45
C ARG A 312 7.55 15.43 -16.46
N THR A 313 6.95 16.36 -17.19
CA THR A 313 7.40 17.77 -17.20
C THR A 313 7.15 18.44 -15.84
N PHE A 314 6.02 18.17 -15.20
CA PHE A 314 5.63 18.83 -13.95
C PHE A 314 6.36 18.28 -12.71
N PHE A 315 6.72 16.98 -12.69
CA PHE A 315 7.35 16.32 -11.53
C PHE A 315 8.78 15.81 -11.78
N GLY A 316 9.28 15.89 -13.01
CA GLY A 316 10.59 15.38 -13.42
C GLY A 316 11.52 16.42 -14.05
N GLY A 317 11.15 17.70 -14.03
CA GLY A 317 12.11 18.79 -14.24
C GLY A 317 13.03 18.95 -13.03
N ASP A 318 14.31 19.27 -13.26
CA ASP A 318 15.34 19.33 -12.22
C ASP A 318 15.01 20.35 -11.10
N GLY A 319 15.26 19.97 -9.85
CA GLY A 319 15.08 20.79 -8.65
C GLY A 319 15.95 20.32 -7.48
#